data_AF-A0A656Z3X4-F1
#
_entry.id   AF-A0A656Z3X4-F1
#
_cell.length_a   1.000
_cell.length_b   1.000
_cell.length_c   1.000
_cell.angle_alpha   90.00
_cell.angle_beta   90.00
_cell.angle_gamma   90.00
#
_symmetry.space_group_name_H-M   'P 1'
#
loop_
_entity.id
_entity.type
_entity.pdbx_description
1 polymer ?
#
loop_
_entity_poly.entity_id
_entity_poly.type
_entity_poly.pdbx_seq_one_letter_code
_entity_poly.pdbx_strand_id
1 'polypeptide(L)'
;KILGHIPTGFKAGDAEYAYSIDFDVLEASDGWLKIANASDAYNEESDNYVPREVYKGEGWIKSDEAKVGIQSARGFLKPDPQSERLLDIGSDWLTEMGRINNILACHEDWVLLDYTVLRKRMAGEELVDLASNDQRTGRAWFRGLCSNAETTCDMKSVDQ
;
A
#
# COMPACT_ATOMS: atom_id res chain seq x y z
N LYS A 1 25.54 -4.25 -2.07
CA LYS A 1 26.07 -2.95 -2.58
C LYS A 1 24.90 -2.01 -2.76
N ILE A 2 24.98 -0.77 -2.29
CA ILE A 2 23.92 0.24 -2.53
C ILE A 2 24.03 0.70 -3.99
N LEU A 3 22.90 0.69 -4.71
CA LEU A 3 22.83 1.10 -6.12
C LEU A 3 22.32 2.54 -6.29
N GLY A 4 21.53 3.02 -5.34
CA GLY A 4 20.93 4.34 -5.32
C GLY A 4 20.00 4.51 -4.11
N HIS A 5 19.25 5.60 -4.10
CA HIS A 5 18.29 5.91 -3.03
C HIS A 5 16.94 6.32 -3.63
N ILE A 6 15.87 5.96 -2.93
CA ILE A 6 14.54 6.53 -3.14
C ILE A 6 14.30 7.53 -2.00
N PRO A 7 14.01 8.80 -2.29
CA PRO A 7 13.59 9.76 -1.29
C PRO A 7 12.34 9.29 -0.54
N THR A 8 12.45 9.09 0.78
CA THR A 8 11.35 8.60 1.64
C THR A 8 10.77 9.67 2.57
N GLY A 9 11.23 10.93 2.49
CA GLY A 9 10.77 12.00 3.37
C GLY A 9 11.01 13.40 2.81
N PHE A 10 10.30 14.36 3.41
CA PHE A 10 10.45 15.79 3.13
C PHE A 10 11.80 16.30 3.63
N LYS A 11 12.55 16.99 2.78
CA LYS A 11 13.68 17.82 3.21
C LYS A 11 13.18 19.19 3.63
N ALA A 12 13.91 19.84 4.55
CA ALA A 12 13.60 21.21 4.94
C ALA A 12 13.71 22.13 3.72
N GLY A 13 12.59 22.77 3.32
CA GLY A 13 12.49 23.60 2.13
C GLY A 13 11.78 22.95 0.94
N ASP A 14 11.41 21.67 1.03
CA ASP A 14 10.54 21.02 0.04
C ASP A 14 9.10 21.57 0.13
N ALA A 15 8.34 21.43 -0.95
CA ALA A 15 6.92 21.77 -0.97
C ALA A 15 6.17 21.06 0.16
N GLU A 16 5.17 21.74 0.76
CA GLU A 16 4.38 21.24 1.90
C GLU A 16 3.73 19.88 1.62
N TYR A 17 3.44 19.59 0.35
CA TYR A 17 2.89 18.33 -0.12
C TYR A 17 3.62 17.87 -1.39
N ALA A 18 4.31 16.74 -1.29
CA ALA A 18 4.87 16.00 -2.42
C ALA A 18 4.36 14.56 -2.35
N TYR A 19 3.88 14.05 -3.48
CA TYR A 19 3.52 12.64 -3.64
C TYR A 19 4.75 11.74 -3.44
N SER A 20 4.51 10.48 -3.10
CA SER A 20 5.57 9.49 -3.00
C SER A 20 6.20 9.22 -4.37
N ILE A 21 7.44 8.75 -4.38
CA ILE A 21 8.11 8.24 -5.59
C ILE A 21 7.38 6.97 -6.02
N ASP A 22 6.96 6.93 -7.28
CA ASP A 22 6.34 5.75 -7.89
C ASP A 22 7.41 4.81 -8.46
N PHE A 23 7.10 3.52 -8.55
CA PHE A 23 8.00 2.50 -9.11
C PHE A 23 7.21 1.24 -9.49
N ASP A 24 7.78 0.47 -10.41
CA ASP A 24 7.27 -0.86 -10.73
C ASP A 24 7.80 -1.88 -9.72
N VAL A 25 6.96 -2.83 -9.29
CA VAL A 25 7.38 -4.01 -8.53
C VAL A 25 7.52 -5.19 -9.49
N LEU A 26 8.74 -5.69 -9.64
CA LEU A 26 9.07 -6.82 -10.53
C LEU A 26 9.00 -8.17 -9.80
N GLU A 27 9.37 -8.17 -8.53
CA GLU A 27 9.46 -9.38 -7.71
C GLU A 27 9.30 -9.03 -6.22
N ALA A 28 8.76 -9.95 -5.44
CA ALA A 28 8.74 -9.86 -3.99
C ALA A 28 9.30 -11.16 -3.39
N SER A 29 10.27 -11.04 -2.48
CA SER A 29 10.95 -12.18 -1.87
C SER A 29 11.48 -11.81 -0.48
N ASP A 30 11.09 -12.59 0.53
CA ASP A 30 11.61 -12.52 1.91
C ASP A 30 11.66 -11.10 2.52
N GLY A 31 10.58 -10.33 2.37
CA GLY A 31 10.48 -8.96 2.89
C GLY A 31 11.22 -7.91 2.05
N TRP A 32 11.62 -8.27 0.83
CA TRP A 32 12.20 -7.37 -0.15
C TRP A 32 11.35 -7.28 -1.41
N LEU A 33 11.36 -6.10 -2.03
CA LEU A 33 10.75 -5.85 -3.33
C LEU A 33 11.85 -5.51 -4.32
N LYS A 34 11.91 -6.26 -5.42
CA LYS A 34 12.69 -5.87 -6.59
C LYS A 34 11.89 -4.86 -7.37
N ILE A 35 12.43 -3.68 -7.54
CA ILE A 35 11.77 -2.56 -8.19
C ILE A 35 12.54 -2.07 -9.41
N ALA A 36 11.85 -1.34 -10.28
CA ALA A 36 12.42 -0.63 -11.42
C ALA A 36 11.66 0.66 -11.70
N ASN A 37 12.20 1.49 -12.60
CA ASN A 37 11.52 2.67 -13.15
C ASN A 37 11.05 3.67 -12.08
N ALA A 38 11.82 3.83 -11.00
CA ALA A 38 11.48 4.81 -9.98
C ALA A 38 11.35 6.21 -10.59
N SER A 39 10.28 6.93 -10.23
CA SER A 39 9.84 8.14 -10.89
C SER A 39 9.32 9.18 -9.90
N ASP A 40 9.48 10.44 -10.26
CA ASP A 40 8.93 11.58 -9.53
C ASP A 40 7.90 12.34 -10.38
N ALA A 41 7.46 11.74 -11.49
CA ALA A 41 6.67 12.39 -12.53
C ALA A 41 5.36 12.97 -12.00
N TYR A 42 4.74 12.34 -11.00
CA TYR A 42 3.49 12.81 -10.41
C TYR A 42 3.62 14.20 -9.77
N ASN A 43 4.83 14.57 -9.32
CA ASN A 43 5.08 15.88 -8.73
C ASN A 43 5.46 16.95 -9.75
N GLU A 44 5.80 16.57 -11.00
CA GLU A 44 6.28 17.50 -12.02
C GLU A 44 5.22 18.53 -12.44
N GLU A 45 3.94 18.23 -12.22
CA GLU A 45 2.82 19.13 -12.51
C GLU A 45 2.58 20.21 -11.43
N SER A 46 3.26 20.12 -10.28
CA SER A 46 3.11 21.08 -9.17
C SER A 46 3.88 22.38 -9.42
N ASP A 47 3.24 23.52 -9.19
CA ASP A 47 3.87 24.85 -9.29
C ASP A 47 5.10 25.02 -8.37
N ASN A 48 5.19 24.23 -7.30
CA ASN A 48 6.30 24.25 -6.34
C ASN A 48 7.25 23.04 -6.49
N TYR A 49 7.23 22.38 -7.65
CA TYR A 49 8.03 21.20 -7.88
C TYR A 49 9.53 21.47 -7.76
N VAL A 50 10.19 20.67 -6.92
CA VAL A 50 11.65 20.60 -6.82
C VAL A 50 12.07 19.20 -7.26
N PRO A 51 12.84 19.06 -8.36
CA PRO A 51 13.24 17.74 -8.85
C PRO A 51 14.01 16.92 -7.82
N ARG A 52 13.53 15.70 -7.56
CA ARG A 52 14.21 14.74 -6.67
C ARG A 52 14.97 13.72 -7.52
N GLU A 53 16.23 13.50 -7.17
CA GLU A 53 17.02 12.45 -7.80
C GLU A 53 16.48 11.07 -7.40
N VAL A 54 16.19 10.25 -8.41
CA VAL A 54 15.72 8.87 -8.26
C VAL A 54 16.58 7.92 -9.08
N TYR A 55 16.92 6.77 -8.50
CA TYR A 55 17.61 5.71 -9.22
C TYR A 55 16.60 4.90 -10.05
N LYS A 56 16.64 5.07 -11.38
CA LYS A 56 15.68 4.47 -12.32
C LYS A 56 15.93 2.98 -12.65
N GLY A 57 17.11 2.47 -12.30
CA GLY A 57 17.51 1.09 -12.60
C GLY A 57 16.84 0.06 -11.68
N GLU A 58 17.15 -1.22 -11.90
CA GLU A 58 16.67 -2.28 -11.02
C GLU A 58 17.41 -2.29 -9.68
N GLY A 59 16.67 -2.51 -8.59
CA GLY A 59 17.22 -2.61 -7.24
C GLY A 59 16.25 -3.29 -6.28
N TRP A 60 16.73 -3.63 -5.09
CA TRP A 60 15.91 -4.19 -4.02
C TRP A 60 15.70 -3.15 -2.91
N ILE A 61 14.46 -2.98 -2.49
CA ILE A 61 14.06 -2.19 -1.30
C ILE A 61 13.39 -3.09 -0.27
N LYS A 62 13.31 -2.63 0.98
CA LYS A 62 12.52 -3.35 1.99
C LYS A 62 11.03 -3.18 1.69
N SER A 63 10.25 -4.24 1.92
CA SER A 63 8.83 -4.23 1.63
C SER A 63 8.00 -3.32 2.53
N ASP A 64 8.48 -3.00 3.73
CA ASP A 64 7.82 -2.12 4.69
C ASP A 64 7.97 -0.62 4.38
N GLU A 65 8.94 -0.27 3.53
CA GLU A 65 9.18 1.09 3.03
C GLU A 65 8.22 1.46 1.89
N ALA A 66 7.66 0.48 1.19
CA ALA A 66 6.62 0.70 0.19
C ALA A 66 5.23 0.89 0.85
N LYS A 67 4.36 1.64 0.16
CA LYS A 67 2.97 1.85 0.55
C LYS A 67 2.07 1.58 -0.65
N VAL A 68 0.94 0.92 -0.40
CA VAL A 68 -0.11 0.67 -1.40
C VAL A 68 -1.48 0.90 -0.79
N GLY A 69 -2.44 1.30 -1.61
CA GLY A 69 -3.87 1.32 -1.26
C GLY A 69 -4.53 0.00 -1.62
N ILE A 70 -5.40 -0.54 -0.77
CA ILE A 70 -6.16 -1.77 -0.96
C ILE A 70 -7.64 -1.47 -0.75
N GLN A 71 -8.40 -1.46 -1.84
CA GLN A 71 -9.85 -1.23 -1.89
C GLN A 71 -10.66 -2.52 -1.77
N SER A 72 -10.23 -3.38 -0.85
CA SER A 72 -10.89 -4.65 -0.57
C SER A 72 -11.19 -4.78 0.91
N ALA A 73 -12.38 -5.29 1.19
CA ALA A 73 -12.84 -5.69 2.52
C ALA A 73 -12.43 -7.12 2.89
N ARG A 74 -11.90 -7.90 1.93
CA ARG A 74 -11.67 -9.33 2.09
C ARG A 74 -10.21 -9.70 1.84
N GLY A 75 -9.67 -10.48 2.77
CA GLY A 75 -8.37 -11.12 2.63
C GLY A 75 -8.55 -12.62 2.51
N PHE A 76 -7.82 -13.24 1.59
CA PHE A 76 -7.97 -14.64 1.22
C PHE A 76 -6.72 -15.47 1.53
N LEU A 77 -6.88 -16.78 1.75
CA LEU A 77 -5.76 -17.70 2.00
C LEU A 77 -4.89 -17.91 0.77
N LYS A 78 -5.48 -17.85 -0.43
CA LYS A 78 -4.82 -18.00 -1.73
C LYS A 78 -5.23 -16.83 -2.64
N PRO A 79 -4.49 -16.56 -3.73
CA PRO A 79 -4.90 -15.59 -4.75
C PRO A 79 -6.05 -16.17 -5.59
N ASP A 80 -7.17 -16.46 -4.94
CA ASP A 80 -8.35 -17.12 -5.47
C ASP A 80 -9.57 -16.66 -4.63
N PRO A 81 -10.58 -16.04 -5.26
CA PRO A 81 -11.73 -15.51 -4.52
C PRO A 81 -12.63 -16.61 -3.94
N GLN A 82 -12.46 -17.87 -4.37
CA GLN A 82 -13.15 -19.03 -3.80
C GLN A 82 -12.39 -19.67 -2.63
N SER A 83 -11.18 -19.20 -2.32
CA SER A 83 -10.42 -19.70 -1.19
C SER A 83 -10.96 -19.18 0.15
N GLU A 84 -10.47 -19.77 1.25
CA GLU A 84 -10.86 -19.38 2.60
C GLU A 84 -10.64 -17.88 2.84
N ARG A 85 -11.66 -17.21 3.37
CA ARG A 85 -11.56 -15.81 3.81
C ARG A 85 -10.91 -15.75 5.18
N LEU A 86 -9.75 -15.10 5.25
CA LEU A 86 -8.98 -14.86 6.48
C LEU A 86 -9.31 -13.50 7.11
N LEU A 87 -9.78 -12.55 6.30
CA LEU A 87 -10.25 -11.25 6.75
C LEU A 87 -11.60 -10.93 6.11
N ASP A 88 -12.52 -10.41 6.91
CA ASP A 88 -13.75 -9.79 6.45
C ASP A 88 -14.03 -8.57 7.34
N ILE A 89 -13.90 -7.37 6.77
CA ILE A 89 -14.19 -6.08 7.42
C ILE A 89 -15.47 -5.45 6.85
N GLY A 90 -16.39 -6.28 6.32
CA GLY A 90 -17.70 -5.84 5.86
C GLY A 90 -17.62 -5.06 4.54
N SER A 91 -17.97 -3.78 4.58
CA SER A 91 -17.95 -2.88 3.42
C SER A 91 -16.72 -1.97 3.37
N ASP A 92 -15.87 -2.03 4.40
CA ASP A 92 -14.72 -1.14 4.56
C ASP A 92 -13.51 -1.60 3.75
N TRP A 93 -12.58 -0.70 3.47
CA TRP A 93 -11.32 -1.06 2.81
C TRP A 93 -10.19 -1.25 3.81
N LEU A 94 -9.26 -2.17 3.53
CA LEU A 94 -8.11 -2.37 4.39
C LEU A 94 -7.30 -1.08 4.60
N THR A 95 -7.18 -0.24 3.57
CA THR A 95 -6.50 1.07 3.67
C THR A 95 -7.17 2.06 4.63
N GLU A 96 -8.49 1.97 4.83
CA GLU A 96 -9.21 2.81 5.79
C GLU A 96 -9.14 2.26 7.21
N MET A 97 -9.19 0.93 7.33
CA MET A 97 -9.36 0.24 8.61
C MET A 97 -8.06 -0.17 9.27
N GLY A 98 -6.95 -0.13 8.55
CA GLY A 98 -5.70 -0.69 9.01
C GLY A 98 -4.48 -0.09 8.34
N ARG A 99 -3.37 -0.78 8.56
CA ARG A 99 -2.10 -0.50 7.90
C ARG A 99 -1.56 -1.76 7.25
N ILE A 100 -0.83 -1.57 6.16
CA ILE A 100 -0.03 -2.60 5.53
C ILE A 100 1.36 -2.56 6.18
N ASN A 101 1.78 -3.70 6.70
CA ASN A 101 3.09 -3.85 7.34
C ASN A 101 4.16 -4.27 6.32
N ASN A 102 3.84 -5.22 5.44
CA ASN A 102 4.75 -5.72 4.42
C ASN A 102 4.00 -6.19 3.17
N ILE A 103 4.64 -6.04 2.01
CA ILE A 103 4.27 -6.65 0.74
C ILE A 103 5.15 -7.89 0.53
N LEU A 104 4.55 -9.07 0.46
CA LEU A 104 5.27 -10.34 0.55
C LEU A 104 5.36 -11.09 -0.77
N ALA A 105 4.33 -10.99 -1.60
CA ALA A 105 4.25 -11.65 -2.90
C ALA A 105 3.23 -10.95 -3.79
N CYS A 106 3.41 -11.04 -5.11
CA CYS A 106 2.43 -10.62 -6.11
C CYS A 106 2.08 -11.81 -7.01
N HIS A 107 0.82 -11.93 -7.41
CA HIS A 107 0.35 -12.96 -8.33
C HIS A 107 -0.81 -12.41 -9.17
N GLU A 108 -0.56 -12.14 -10.45
CA GLU A 108 -1.52 -11.44 -11.33
C GLU A 108 -2.02 -10.13 -10.68
N ASP A 109 -3.31 -10.03 -10.36
CA ASP A 109 -3.94 -8.87 -9.71
C ASP A 109 -4.02 -9.00 -8.18
N TRP A 110 -3.36 -10.00 -7.61
CA TRP A 110 -3.31 -10.26 -6.18
C TRP A 110 -1.99 -9.84 -5.55
N VAL A 111 -2.09 -9.38 -4.30
CA VAL A 111 -0.94 -9.11 -3.45
C VAL A 111 -1.08 -9.81 -2.11
N LEU A 112 -0.03 -10.48 -1.67
CA LEU A 112 0.06 -11.06 -0.34
C LEU A 112 0.63 -10.02 0.62
N LEU A 113 -0.13 -9.70 1.66
CA LEU A 113 0.23 -8.65 2.61
C LEU A 113 0.28 -9.19 4.03
N ASP A 114 1.25 -8.70 4.80
CA ASP A 114 1.08 -8.62 6.26
C ASP A 114 0.38 -7.31 6.58
N TYR A 115 -0.66 -7.36 7.41
CA TYR A 115 -1.47 -6.18 7.76
C TYR A 115 -1.78 -6.13 9.25
N THR A 116 -2.22 -4.95 9.71
CA THR A 116 -2.81 -4.75 11.03
C THR A 116 -4.11 -3.98 10.89
N VAL A 117 -5.21 -4.52 11.38
CA VAL A 117 -6.48 -3.81 11.53
C VAL A 117 -6.40 -2.97 12.80
N LEU A 118 -6.59 -1.66 12.62
CA LEU A 118 -6.43 -0.64 13.64
C LEU A 118 -7.75 0.01 14.04
N ARG A 119 -8.78 -0.12 13.21
CA ARG A 119 -10.08 0.54 13.40
C ARG A 119 -11.23 -0.45 13.24
N LYS A 120 -12.39 -0.06 13.74
CA LYS A 120 -13.67 -0.71 13.44
C LYS A 120 -14.75 0.33 13.17
N ARG A 121 -15.74 -0.04 12.37
CA ARG A 121 -16.93 0.76 12.16
C ARG A 121 -17.99 0.43 13.21
N MET A 122 -18.51 1.46 13.87
CA MET A 122 -19.61 1.33 14.83
C MET A 122 -20.96 1.38 14.09
N ALA A 123 -22.04 0.98 14.76
CA ALA A 123 -23.39 0.90 14.16
C ALA A 123 -23.94 2.25 13.63
N GLY A 124 -23.31 3.38 13.97
CA GLY A 124 -23.61 4.72 13.44
C GLY A 124 -22.62 5.21 12.37
N GLU A 125 -21.93 4.29 11.69
CA GLU A 125 -20.92 4.55 10.66
C GLU A 125 -19.64 5.27 11.12
N GLU A 126 -19.54 5.63 12.40
CA GLU A 126 -18.32 6.20 12.99
C GLU A 126 -17.16 5.18 12.97
N LEU A 127 -15.98 5.64 12.52
CA LEU A 127 -14.73 4.89 12.61
C LEU A 127 -14.07 5.18 13.95
N VAL A 128 -13.81 4.14 14.72
CA VAL A 128 -13.12 4.24 16.01
C VAL A 128 -11.84 3.43 16.02
N ASP A 129 -10.78 3.99 16.60
CA ASP A 129 -9.52 3.29 16.80
C ASP A 129 -9.69 2.15 17.82
N LEU A 130 -9.08 1.01 17.52
CA LEU A 130 -9.00 -0.15 18.39
C LEU A 130 -7.88 0.06 19.41
N ALA A 131 -8.16 -0.29 20.66
CA ALA A 131 -7.11 -0.41 21.68
C ALA A 131 -6.06 -1.43 21.23
N SER A 132 -4.80 -1.27 21.66
CA SER A 132 -3.68 -2.09 21.17
C SER A 132 -3.89 -3.60 21.34
N ASN A 133 -4.59 -4.02 22.39
CA ASN A 133 -4.93 -5.42 22.66
C ASN A 133 -6.06 -5.97 21.77
N ASP A 134 -6.81 -5.09 21.10
CA ASP A 134 -7.91 -5.44 20.20
C ASP A 134 -7.51 -5.36 18.72
N GLN A 135 -6.34 -4.77 18.42
CA GLN A 135 -5.78 -4.73 17.07
C GLN A 135 -5.46 -6.14 16.58
N ARG A 136 -5.75 -6.41 15.31
CA ARG A 136 -5.58 -7.74 14.71
C ARG A 136 -4.53 -7.69 13.63
N THR A 137 -3.47 -8.47 13.79
CA THR A 137 -2.50 -8.69 12.71
C THR A 137 -2.91 -9.91 11.90
N GLY A 138 -2.57 -9.90 10.61
CA GLY A 138 -2.85 -11.04 9.75
C GLY A 138 -2.01 -11.03 8.49
N ARG A 139 -2.09 -12.14 7.77
CA ARG A 139 -1.49 -12.34 6.45
C ARG A 139 -2.55 -12.87 5.52
N ALA A 140 -2.77 -12.21 4.39
CA ALA A 140 -3.74 -12.64 3.40
C ALA A 140 -3.44 -12.08 2.01
N TRP A 141 -4.01 -12.73 0.99
CA TRP A 141 -4.06 -12.25 -0.38
C TRP A 141 -5.21 -11.27 -0.55
N PHE A 142 -4.94 -10.13 -1.19
CA PHE A 142 -5.91 -9.08 -1.47
C PHE A 142 -5.92 -8.73 -2.96
N ARG A 143 -7.08 -8.26 -3.42
CA ARG A 143 -7.29 -7.58 -4.70
C ARG A 143 -7.59 -6.10 -4.50
N GLY A 144 -7.74 -5.37 -5.60
CA GLY A 144 -8.15 -3.97 -5.57
C GLY A 144 -7.03 -3.04 -5.14
N LEU A 145 -5.81 -3.25 -5.64
CA LEU A 145 -4.76 -2.25 -5.47
C LEU A 145 -5.21 -0.94 -6.12
N CYS A 146 -5.19 0.14 -5.35
CA CYS A 146 -5.47 1.47 -5.88
C CYS A 146 -4.22 1.99 -6.59
N SER A 147 -4.34 2.26 -7.90
CA SER A 147 -3.25 2.79 -8.73
C SER A 147 -3.14 4.32 -8.66
N ASN A 148 -4.07 5.00 -7.98
CA ASN A 148 -4.09 6.45 -7.89
C ASN A 148 -3.59 6.92 -6.52
N ALA A 149 -2.68 7.89 -6.52
CA ALA A 149 -2.22 8.60 -5.32
C ALA A 149 -3.16 9.77 -4.95
N GLU A 150 -4.04 10.17 -5.86
CA GLU A 150 -5.07 11.20 -5.65
C GLU A 150 -6.40 10.64 -5.12
N THR A 151 -7.22 11.56 -4.61
CA THR A 151 -8.30 11.40 -3.61
C THR A 151 -9.46 10.47 -3.93
N THR A 152 -9.41 9.64 -4.96
CA THR A 152 -10.53 8.78 -5.31
C THR A 152 -10.09 7.36 -5.61
N CYS A 153 -9.58 6.70 -4.58
CA CYS A 153 -9.84 5.27 -4.43
C CYS A 153 -11.35 5.06 -4.11
N ASP A 154 -12.29 5.59 -4.90
CA ASP A 154 -13.71 5.81 -4.55
C ASP A 154 -14.67 4.67 -4.91
N MET A 155 -14.15 3.50 -5.27
CA MET A 155 -15.00 2.38 -5.70
C MET A 155 -15.36 1.50 -4.50
N LYS A 156 -16.66 1.22 -4.30
CA LYS A 156 -17.13 0.19 -3.34
C LYS A 156 -16.24 -1.04 -3.43
N SER A 157 -15.89 -1.63 -2.28
CA SER A 157 -15.03 -2.82 -2.17
C SER A 157 -15.19 -3.74 -3.38
N VAL A 158 -14.10 -3.99 -4.11
CA VAL A 158 -14.14 -4.64 -5.42
C VAL A 158 -14.58 -6.11 -5.36
N ASP A 159 -14.59 -6.70 -4.15
CA ASP A 159 -14.86 -8.11 -3.92
C ASP A 159 -16.30 -8.36 -3.40
N GLN A 160 -17.32 -7.69 -3.96
CA GLN A 160 -18.73 -7.89 -3.57
C GLN A 160 -19.24 -9.32 -3.80
#